data_AF-A0A6G3XGD9-F1
#
_entry.id   AF-A0A6G3XGD9-F1
#
_cell.length_a   1.000
_cell.length_b   1.000
_cell.length_c   1.000
_cell.angle_alpha   90.00
_cell.angle_beta   90.00
_cell.angle_gamma   90.00
#
_symmetry.space_group_name_H-M   'P 1'
#
loop_
_entity.id
_entity.type
_entity.pdbx_description
1 polymer ?
#
loop_
_entity_poly.entity_id
_entity_poly.type
_entity_poly.pdbx_seq_one_letter_code
_entity_poly.pdbx_strand_id
1 'polypeptide(L)'
;RRFVGTEAWLGRALREFRVLLLDQRGTGLSTPANRQTLPLRGGPREQADYLAHFRSDSIVRDCELIRPQLTGGAPWTVLGQSFGGFCAVRYLSSAPEGLAAVLITGGLPSLDAHADDVYRAAYPRIERKVAAHYAR
;
A
#
# COMPACT_ATOMS: atom_id res chain seq x y z
N ARG A 1 -23.32 7.39 2.57
CA ARG A 1 -23.48 6.27 3.52
C ARG A 1 -22.10 5.77 3.90
N ARG A 2 -21.71 5.84 5.18
CA ARG A 2 -20.49 5.19 5.67
C ARG A 2 -20.89 3.75 5.98
N PHE A 3 -20.31 2.77 5.29
CA PHE A 3 -20.57 1.38 5.59
C PHE A 3 -19.94 1.06 6.96
N VAL A 4 -20.73 0.48 7.86
CA VAL A 4 -20.30 0.04 9.19
C VAL A 4 -20.68 -1.43 9.31
N GLY A 5 -19.71 -2.28 9.64
CA GLY A 5 -19.83 -3.74 9.71
C GLY A 5 -18.51 -4.42 9.31
N THR A 6 -18.38 -5.73 9.53
CA THR A 6 -17.29 -6.51 8.95
C THR A 6 -17.31 -6.32 7.43
N GLU A 7 -16.18 -5.91 6.84
CA GLU A 7 -16.14 -5.73 5.40
C GLU A 7 -16.52 -7.06 4.74
N ALA A 8 -17.53 -7.03 3.84
CA ALA A 8 -18.15 -8.24 3.30
C ALA A 8 -17.12 -9.18 2.64
N TRP A 9 -16.02 -8.63 2.12
CA TRP A 9 -14.93 -9.40 1.55
C TRP A 9 -14.19 -10.25 2.60
N LEU A 10 -13.97 -9.75 3.83
CA LEU A 10 -13.22 -10.46 4.86
C LEU A 10 -14.00 -11.69 5.33
N GLY A 11 -15.30 -11.55 5.56
CA GLY A 11 -16.16 -12.70 5.89
C GLY A 11 -16.25 -13.74 4.77
N ARG A 12 -16.10 -13.32 3.50
CA ARG A 12 -15.98 -14.26 2.39
C ARG A 12 -14.62 -14.95 2.34
N ALA A 13 -13.54 -14.21 2.54
CA ALA A 13 -12.17 -14.71 2.49
C ALA A 13 -11.90 -15.73 3.61
N LEU A 14 -12.37 -15.47 4.82
CA LEU A 14 -12.17 -16.36 5.97
C LEU A 14 -12.81 -17.75 5.83
N ARG A 15 -13.67 -17.97 4.82
CA ARG A 15 -14.19 -19.32 4.50
C ARG A 15 -13.15 -20.22 3.82
N GLU A 16 -12.13 -19.64 3.20
CA GLU A 16 -11.12 -20.38 2.40
C GLU A 16 -9.67 -20.03 2.77
N PHE A 17 -9.44 -18.87 3.39
CA PHE A 17 -8.12 -18.34 3.66
C PHE A 17 -7.90 -18.08 5.14
N ARG A 18 -6.66 -18.26 5.60
CA ARG A 18 -6.14 -17.60 6.78
C ARG A 18 -5.68 -16.21 6.36
N VAL A 19 -6.34 -15.16 6.84
CA VAL A 19 -6.08 -13.78 6.40
C VAL A 19 -5.06 -13.12 7.33
N LEU A 20 -3.97 -12.62 6.74
CA LEU A 20 -3.02 -11.73 7.40
C LEU A 20 -3.29 -10.29 6.99
N LEU A 21 -3.55 -9.42 7.96
CA LEU A 21 -3.55 -7.97 7.77
C LEU A 21 -2.25 -7.42 8.35
N LEU A 22 -1.46 -6.76 7.52
CA LEU A 22 -0.13 -6.26 7.88
C LEU A 22 -0.14 -4.75 7.86
N ASP A 23 0.21 -4.14 9.00
CA ASP A 23 0.68 -2.76 9.03
C ASP A 23 2.06 -2.71 8.39
N GLN A 24 2.11 -2.27 7.13
CA GLN A 24 3.36 -2.13 6.38
C GLN A 24 4.31 -1.17 7.10
N ARG A 25 5.62 -1.32 6.88
CA ARG A 25 6.63 -0.39 7.43
C ARG A 25 6.18 1.07 7.23
N GLY A 26 6.34 1.92 8.25
CA GLY A 26 5.93 3.32 8.17
C GLY A 26 4.47 3.58 8.48
N THR A 27 3.68 2.55 8.80
CA THR A 27 2.23 2.67 9.07
C THR A 27 1.82 2.00 10.37
N GLY A 28 0.64 2.36 10.87
CA GLY A 28 -0.05 1.67 11.97
C GLY A 28 0.82 1.43 13.20
N LEU A 29 0.76 0.20 13.71
CA LEU A 29 1.48 -0.28 14.88
C LEU A 29 2.91 -0.74 14.59
N SER A 30 3.34 -0.75 13.32
CA SER A 30 4.72 -1.12 12.97
C SER A 30 5.72 -0.07 13.47
N THR A 31 5.90 1.03 12.75
CA THR A 31 6.59 2.24 13.24
C THR A 31 6.21 3.38 12.30
N PRO A 32 5.25 4.23 12.66
CA PRO A 32 4.68 5.20 11.73
C PRO A 32 5.65 6.33 11.38
N ALA A 33 5.83 6.58 10.09
CA ALA A 33 6.55 7.74 9.56
C ALA A 33 5.52 8.84 9.21
N ASN A 34 5.35 9.80 10.10
CA ASN A 34 4.33 10.84 10.01
C ASN A 34 4.89 12.23 10.32
N ARG A 35 4.04 13.26 10.27
CA ARG A 35 4.46 14.67 10.50
C ARG A 35 5.08 14.93 11.89
N GLN A 36 4.86 14.06 12.88
CA GLN A 36 5.41 14.18 14.23
C GLN A 36 6.71 13.41 14.37
N THR A 37 6.86 12.27 13.69
CA THR A 37 8.05 11.40 13.80
C THR A 37 9.13 11.75 12.79
N LEU A 38 8.76 12.24 11.60
CA LEU A 38 9.71 12.55 10.53
C LEU A 38 10.67 13.72 10.88
N PRO A 39 10.23 14.82 11.52
CA PRO A 39 11.14 15.90 11.92
C PRO A 39 12.26 15.45 12.89
N LEU A 40 12.06 14.32 13.59
CA LEU A 40 13.06 13.75 14.50
C LEU A 40 14.20 13.03 13.75
N ARG A 41 14.13 12.91 12.42
CA ARG A 41 15.12 12.22 11.58
C ARG A 41 16.23 13.14 11.06
N GLY A 42 16.28 14.40 11.50
CA GLY A 42 17.30 15.36 11.09
C GLY A 42 16.81 16.30 9.98
N GLY A 43 17.74 16.72 9.13
CA GLY A 43 17.46 17.66 8.04
C GLY A 43 16.71 17.04 6.85
N PRO A 44 16.38 17.84 5.82
CA PRO A 44 15.61 17.37 4.67
C PRO A 44 16.24 16.18 3.93
N ARG A 45 17.57 16.10 3.87
CA ARG A 45 18.28 15.00 3.20
C ARG A 45 18.13 13.70 3.98
N GLU A 46 18.37 13.75 5.29
CA GLU A 46 18.23 12.59 6.18
C GLU A 46 16.77 12.09 6.22
N GLN A 47 15.81 13.01 6.17
CA GLN A 47 14.40 12.67 6.04
C GLN A 47 14.09 11.98 4.70
N ALA A 48 14.63 12.47 3.59
CA ALA A 48 14.43 11.85 2.28
C ALA A 48 15.05 10.45 2.21
N ASP A 49 16.28 10.30 2.70
CA ASP A 49 16.98 9.01 2.78
C ASP A 49 16.22 8.03 3.66
N TYR A 50 15.71 8.49 4.80
CA TYR A 50 14.83 7.68 5.65
C TYR A 50 13.56 7.24 4.91
N LEU A 51 12.86 8.17 4.26
CA LEU A 51 11.62 7.89 3.52
C LEU A 51 11.82 6.94 2.33
N ALA A 52 13.02 6.91 1.75
CA ALA A 52 13.36 5.98 0.67
C ALA A 52 13.24 4.50 1.09
N HIS A 53 13.28 4.20 2.40
CA HIS A 53 13.11 2.84 2.92
C HIS A 53 11.66 2.35 2.98
N PHE A 54 10.66 3.21 2.72
CA PHE A 54 9.23 2.92 2.88
C PHE A 54 8.49 2.64 1.56
N ARG A 55 9.24 2.47 0.47
CA ARG A 55 8.71 2.18 -0.86
C ARG A 55 8.20 0.74 -1.00
N SER A 56 7.44 0.48 -2.06
CA SER A 56 6.88 -0.84 -2.35
C SER A 56 7.93 -1.95 -2.46
N ASP A 57 9.16 -1.65 -2.92
CA ASP A 57 10.24 -2.64 -2.96
C ASP A 57 10.63 -3.14 -1.56
N SER A 58 10.65 -2.23 -0.59
CA SER A 58 10.93 -2.54 0.82
C SER A 58 9.77 -3.27 1.51
N ILE A 59 8.53 -2.91 1.17
CA ILE A 59 7.33 -3.58 1.68
C ILE A 59 7.27 -5.03 1.19
N VAL A 60 7.54 -5.28 -0.09
CA VAL A 60 7.61 -6.64 -0.66
C VAL A 60 8.70 -7.47 0.01
N ARG A 61 9.86 -6.88 0.32
CA ARG A 61 10.92 -7.57 1.06
C ARG A 61 10.50 -7.97 2.48
N ASP A 62 9.73 -7.14 3.19
CA ASP A 62 9.19 -7.53 4.51
C ASP A 62 8.21 -8.69 4.37
N CYS A 63 7.34 -8.62 3.37
CA CYS A 63 6.41 -9.68 3.03
C CYS A 63 7.12 -11.01 2.76
N GLU A 64 8.20 -11.02 1.97
CA GLU A 64 9.01 -12.22 1.72
C GLU A 64 9.82 -12.68 2.93
N LEU A 65 10.15 -11.79 3.88
CA LEU A 65 10.74 -12.19 5.14
C LEU A 65 9.71 -12.91 6.04
N ILE A 66 8.47 -12.42 6.06
CA ILE A 66 7.37 -12.93 6.89
C ILE A 66 6.80 -14.24 6.33
N ARG A 67 6.58 -14.31 5.01
CA ARG A 67 5.90 -15.42 4.33
C ARG A 67 6.43 -16.80 4.74
N PRO A 68 7.74 -17.13 4.63
CA PRO A 68 8.22 -18.46 4.95
C PRO A 68 8.01 -18.83 6.42
N GLN A 69 8.04 -17.85 7.33
CA GLN A 69 7.81 -18.08 8.76
C GLN A 69 6.35 -18.45 9.07
N LEU A 70 5.40 -17.89 8.32
CA LEU A 70 3.97 -18.16 8.50
C LEU A 70 3.45 -19.36 7.71
N THR A 71 4.09 -19.67 6.57
CA THR A 71 3.58 -20.64 5.60
C THR A 71 4.45 -21.89 5.49
N GLY A 72 5.60 -21.95 6.17
CA GLY A 72 6.58 -23.02 5.99
C GLY A 72 7.27 -22.97 4.61
N GLY A 73 7.34 -21.79 4.01
CA GLY A 73 7.95 -21.57 2.69
C GLY A 73 6.99 -21.67 1.51
N ALA A 74 5.73 -22.07 1.73
CA ALA A 74 4.72 -22.12 0.68
C ALA A 74 4.41 -20.72 0.11
N PRO A 75 4.03 -20.61 -1.18
CA PRO A 75 3.56 -19.35 -1.74
C PRO A 75 2.21 -18.96 -1.14
N TRP A 76 1.89 -17.67 -1.12
CA TRP A 76 0.63 -17.14 -0.61
C TRP A 76 -0.15 -16.32 -1.65
N THR A 77 -1.41 -16.04 -1.38
CA THR A 77 -2.23 -15.14 -2.21
C THR A 77 -2.18 -13.72 -1.66
N VAL A 78 -1.94 -12.74 -2.52
CA VAL A 78 -1.93 -11.32 -2.16
C VAL A 78 -3.19 -10.64 -2.67
N LEU A 79 -3.83 -9.84 -1.83
CA LEU A 79 -4.93 -8.95 -2.21
C LEU A 79 -4.46 -7.49 -2.11
N GLY A 80 -4.45 -6.79 -3.25
CA GLY A 80 -3.98 -5.40 -3.35
C GLY A 80 -5.11 -4.44 -3.71
N GLN A 81 -5.35 -3.44 -2.86
CA GLN A 81 -6.30 -2.35 -3.10
C GLN A 81 -5.56 -1.01 -3.08
N SER A 82 -5.87 -0.11 -4.01
CA SER A 82 -5.21 1.20 -4.11
C SER A 82 -3.69 1.06 -4.12
N PHE A 83 -2.94 1.74 -3.25
CA PHE A 83 -1.50 1.57 -3.11
C PHE A 83 -1.05 0.10 -2.93
N GLY A 84 -1.89 -0.74 -2.31
CA GLY A 84 -1.66 -2.18 -2.22
C GLY A 84 -1.60 -2.88 -3.59
N GLY A 85 -2.30 -2.39 -4.61
CA GLY A 85 -2.18 -2.87 -5.99
C GLY A 85 -0.81 -2.59 -6.59
N PHE A 86 -0.25 -1.40 -6.35
CA PHE A 86 1.11 -1.07 -6.78
C PHE A 86 2.14 -1.97 -6.09
N CYS A 87 1.94 -2.26 -4.80
CA CYS A 87 2.77 -3.23 -4.08
C CYS A 87 2.63 -4.64 -4.65
N ALA A 88 1.42 -5.07 -5.01
CA ALA A 88 1.16 -6.39 -5.59
C ALA A 88 1.84 -6.56 -6.96
N VAL A 89 1.80 -5.54 -7.83
CA VAL A 89 2.53 -5.56 -9.11
C VAL A 89 4.04 -5.57 -8.89
N ARG A 90 4.56 -4.81 -7.90
CA ARG A 90 5.98 -4.90 -7.53
C ARG A 90 6.36 -6.32 -7.08
N TYR A 91 5.50 -6.98 -6.32
CA TYR A 91 5.69 -8.34 -5.84
C TYR A 91 5.82 -9.33 -7.00
N LEU A 92 4.89 -9.25 -7.96
CA LEU A 92 4.95 -10.04 -9.21
C LEU A 92 6.25 -9.82 -9.98
N SER A 93 6.81 -8.60 -9.95
CA SER A 93 8.07 -8.32 -10.64
C SER A 93 9.32 -8.80 -9.92
N SER A 94 9.34 -8.81 -8.58
CA SER A 94 10.58 -9.03 -7.82
C SER A 94 10.65 -10.32 -7.00
N ALA A 95 9.52 -10.96 -6.72
CA ALA A 95 9.45 -12.24 -6.00
C ALA A 95 8.20 -13.05 -6.41
N PRO A 96 7.97 -13.31 -7.71
CA PRO A 96 6.78 -14.02 -8.19
C PRO A 96 6.64 -15.44 -7.63
N GLU A 97 7.75 -16.11 -7.33
CA GLU A 97 7.80 -17.46 -6.75
C GLU A 97 7.16 -17.55 -5.36
N GLY A 98 7.07 -16.43 -4.64
CA GLY A 98 6.38 -16.35 -3.36
C GLY A 98 4.85 -16.28 -3.49
N LEU A 99 4.31 -16.22 -4.72
CA LEU A 99 2.91 -15.91 -4.98
C LEU A 99 2.19 -17.08 -5.64
N ALA A 100 1.08 -17.50 -5.03
CA ALA A 100 0.15 -18.46 -5.62
C ALA A 100 -0.88 -17.75 -6.52
N ALA A 101 -1.32 -16.56 -6.11
CA ALA A 101 -2.25 -15.71 -6.84
C ALA A 101 -2.14 -14.24 -6.39
N VAL A 102 -2.55 -13.32 -7.26
CA VAL A 102 -2.67 -11.90 -6.95
C VAL A 102 -4.04 -11.38 -7.35
N LEU A 103 -4.76 -10.82 -6.38
CA LEU A 103 -6.09 -10.23 -6.54
C LEU A 103 -5.99 -8.71 -6.46
N ILE A 104 -6.21 -8.01 -7.58
CA ILE A 104 -6.11 -6.55 -7.64
C ILE A 104 -7.51 -5.94 -7.66
N THR A 105 -7.81 -5.11 -6.66
CA THR A 105 -9.08 -4.37 -6.54
C THR A 105 -8.92 -2.87 -6.78
N GLY A 106 -7.73 -2.44 -7.19
CA GLY A 106 -7.39 -1.07 -7.60
C GLY A 106 -5.90 -0.80 -7.48
N GLY A 107 -5.42 0.28 -8.11
CA GLY A 107 -4.02 0.68 -8.09
C GLY A 107 -3.11 -0.13 -9.00
N LEU A 108 -3.56 -0.38 -10.22
CA LEU A 108 -2.72 -0.91 -11.28
C LEU A 108 -1.83 0.22 -11.83
N PRO A 109 -0.49 0.07 -11.84
CA PRO A 109 0.40 1.07 -12.44
C PRO A 109 0.19 1.15 -13.94
N SER A 110 0.34 2.37 -14.49
CA SER A 110 0.40 2.56 -15.94
C SER A 110 1.73 2.07 -16.49
N LEU A 111 1.73 1.63 -17.75
CA LEU A 111 2.96 1.30 -18.48
C LEU A 111 3.62 2.56 -19.06
N ASP A 112 2.81 3.50 -19.55
CA ASP A 112 3.30 4.65 -20.34
C ASP A 112 2.92 6.03 -19.77
N ALA A 113 2.07 6.09 -18.76
CA ALA A 113 1.60 7.38 -18.22
C ALA A 113 2.60 7.95 -17.21
N HIS A 114 2.80 9.27 -17.26
CA HIS A 114 3.64 9.97 -16.30
C HIS A 114 2.83 10.42 -15.07
N ALA A 115 3.50 10.61 -13.94
CA ALA A 115 2.86 11.13 -12.73
C ALA A 115 2.19 12.49 -12.98
N ASP A 116 2.81 13.32 -13.83
CA ASP A 116 2.29 14.65 -14.18
C ASP A 116 0.92 14.58 -14.87
N ASP A 117 0.67 13.56 -15.70
CA ASP A 117 -0.61 13.39 -16.39
C ASP A 117 -1.72 13.12 -15.37
N VAL A 118 -1.42 12.25 -14.39
CA VAL A 118 -2.33 11.91 -13.29
C VAL A 118 -2.64 13.15 -12.45
N TYR A 119 -1.60 13.91 -12.06
CA TYR A 119 -1.79 15.13 -11.27
C TYR A 119 -2.53 16.21 -12.03
N ARG A 120 -2.20 16.46 -13.29
CA ARG A 120 -2.87 17.44 -14.14
C ARG A 120 -4.35 17.13 -14.30
N ALA A 121 -4.69 15.85 -14.50
CA ALA A 121 -6.09 15.41 -14.55
C ALA A 121 -6.81 15.54 -13.19
N ALA A 122 -6.09 15.41 -12.07
CA ALA A 122 -6.65 15.50 -10.73
C ALA A 122 -6.87 16.94 -10.25
N TYR A 123 -6.03 17.90 -10.66
CA TYR A 123 -6.05 19.28 -10.13
C TYR A 123 -7.43 19.95 -10.18
N PRO A 124 -8.19 19.95 -11.30
CA PRO A 124 -9.49 20.63 -11.35
C PRO A 124 -10.51 20.02 -10.38
N ARG A 125 -10.37 18.74 -10.04
CA ARG A 125 -11.24 18.08 -9.05
C ARG A 125 -10.85 18.46 -7.63
N ILE A 126 -9.56 18.57 -7.34
CA ILE A 126 -9.06 18.99 -6.02
C ILE A 126 -9.41 20.45 -5.76
N GLU A 127 -9.18 21.34 -6.73
CA GLU A 127 -9.52 22.75 -6.63
C GLU A 127 -10.99 22.97 -6.26
N ARG A 128 -11.92 22.35 -6.99
CA ARG A 128 -13.37 22.43 -6.69
C ARG A 128 -13.71 21.94 -5.28
N LYS A 129 -13.06 20.86 -4.82
CA LYS A 129 -13.29 20.33 -3.47
C LYS A 129 -12.76 21.27 -2.39
N VAL A 130 -11.61 21.90 -2.63
CA VAL A 130 -11.00 22.88 -1.72
C VAL A 130 -11.88 24.12 -1.63
N ALA A 131 -12.29 24.70 -2.75
CA ALA A 131 -13.20 25.85 -2.77
C ALA A 131 -14.51 25.56 -2.03
N ALA A 132 -15.13 24.39 -2.29
CA ALA A 132 -16.36 23.97 -1.61
C ALA A 132 -16.18 23.71 -0.11
N HIS A 133 -14.97 23.35 0.35
CA HIS A 133 -14.68 23.18 1.78
C HIS A 133 -14.63 24.52 2.50
N TYR A 134 -13.97 25.53 1.91
CA TYR A 134 -13.83 26.87 2.50
C TYR A 134 -15.06 27.77 2.33
N ALA A 135 -15.98 27.42 1.44
CA ALA A 135 -17.28 28.09 1.32
C ALA A 135 -18.30 27.65 2.40
N ARG A 136 -17.94 26.70 3.27
CA ARG A 136 -18.75 26.26 4.42
C ARG A 136 -18.28 26.93 5.70
#